data_AF-A0A6P1PXM7-F1
#
_entry.id   AF-A0A6P1PXM7-F1
#
_cell.length_a   1.000
_cell.length_b   1.000
_cell.length_c   1.000
_cell.angle_alpha   90.00
_cell.angle_beta   90.00
_cell.angle_gamma   90.00
#
_symmetry.space_group_name_H-M   'P 1'
#
loop_
_entity.id
_entity.type
_entity.pdbx_description
1 polymer ?
#
loop_
_entity_poly.entity_id
_entity_poly.type
_entity_poly.pdbx_seq_one_letter_code
_entity_poly.pdbx_strand_id
1 'polypeptide(L)'
;MRGRLLSTLEVDEARWPLAGITLSSSGINGRLQAILRAHDASRGRFTLHLDGRAASFWPDSGRWAWRYWGNGYLAPLAARWDGMGTGNWQDSAITLDTLSTGFDRLHYGMVTVSQPRLRLAQPLVWQRAAEAPAFSGSLTLKAGETRFSSGGRLPPSDLQIALHGSDPGHFLFNGDLRAGEIGPVRVNGRWDSERLRGQAWWPRQSLTVFQPLLDPDLKMRIADGWLRAQVAFSAADSQGFTAGGHWVVQDGAVWMPDNSVQGIDFSLPFRLRQSRWYFGTHGPVSLRIKTINSQFPISAVTADLQGSWPWDEGSPLTLSNVSMALLDGSLAMPQLRLPQHQAAIIRLNDISLSELTTALKVKQIALSGRINGELPLWLNHSPWLVKDGWIANSGSLTLRLDKQMADAIASNNIATGAALDWLRYMEISRSWATLDLNAIGDLTMQAQVNGTSRFSNRDQHVNLSYRHQENLFQLWRSLRFGDNLQSWVEQNAALPSQKGSTHEN
;
A
#
# COMPACT_ATOMS: atom_id res chain seq x y z
N MET A 1 47.77 -18.47 -6.43
CA MET A 1 47.09 -19.48 -7.28
C MET A 1 45.94 -18.83 -8.04
N ARG A 2 45.56 -19.38 -9.21
CA ARG A 2 44.36 -19.06 -10.00
C ARG A 2 43.54 -20.33 -10.17
N GLY A 3 42.21 -20.25 -10.09
CA GLY A 3 41.34 -21.43 -10.15
C GLY A 3 39.91 -21.15 -9.69
N ARG A 4 39.05 -22.17 -9.76
CA ARG A 4 37.63 -22.08 -9.38
C ARG A 4 37.45 -22.62 -7.96
N LEU A 5 37.07 -21.76 -7.00
CA LEU A 5 36.89 -22.13 -5.57
C LEU A 5 35.49 -22.67 -5.27
N LEU A 6 34.48 -22.21 -6.00
CA LEU A 6 33.07 -22.61 -5.94
C LEU A 6 32.54 -22.64 -7.37
N SER A 7 31.40 -23.29 -7.61
CA SER A 7 30.84 -23.45 -8.96
C SER A 7 30.59 -22.13 -9.71
N THR A 8 30.66 -20.94 -9.09
CA THR A 8 30.52 -19.65 -9.80
C THR A 8 31.67 -18.66 -9.59
N LEU A 9 32.61 -18.93 -8.67
CA LEU A 9 33.62 -17.95 -8.23
C LEU A 9 35.00 -18.26 -8.81
N GLU A 10 35.50 -17.38 -9.68
CA GLU A 10 36.83 -17.46 -10.29
C GLU A 10 37.85 -16.64 -9.49
N VAL A 11 38.99 -17.25 -9.19
CA VAL A 11 40.07 -16.61 -8.43
C VAL A 11 41.08 -16.00 -9.38
N ASP A 12 41.13 -14.67 -9.38
CA ASP A 12 42.17 -13.90 -10.08
C ASP A 12 43.52 -14.06 -9.40
N GLU A 13 43.49 -14.07 -8.07
CA GLU A 13 44.67 -14.12 -7.23
C GLU A 13 44.33 -14.58 -5.81
N ALA A 14 44.94 -15.68 -5.38
CA ALA A 14 45.04 -16.06 -3.97
C ALA A 14 46.51 -16.06 -3.54
N ARG A 15 46.83 -15.27 -2.50
CA ARG A 15 48.15 -15.20 -1.86
C ARG A 15 48.05 -15.55 -0.38
N TRP A 16 48.91 -16.47 0.05
CA TRP A 16 49.12 -16.82 1.46
C TRP A 16 50.60 -16.72 1.79
N PRO A 17 51.10 -15.53 2.18
CA PRO A 17 52.47 -15.40 2.66
C PRO A 17 52.71 -16.32 3.85
N LEU A 18 53.67 -17.24 3.73
CA LEU A 18 54.02 -18.19 4.80
C LEU A 18 55.32 -17.84 5.55
N ALA A 19 55.95 -16.72 5.19
CA ALA A 19 57.21 -16.30 5.80
C ALA A 19 57.03 -16.04 7.31
N GLY A 20 57.90 -16.62 8.13
CA GLY A 20 57.88 -16.46 9.58
C GLY A 20 56.79 -17.27 10.30
N ILE A 21 56.17 -18.24 9.63
CA ILE A 21 55.28 -19.23 10.25
C ILE A 21 56.12 -20.44 10.67
N THR A 22 55.95 -20.89 11.90
CA THR A 22 56.48 -22.16 12.38
C THR A 22 55.34 -23.11 12.73
N LEU A 23 55.52 -24.38 12.38
CA LEU A 23 54.60 -25.46 12.73
C LEU A 23 55.29 -26.33 13.77
N SER A 24 54.59 -26.60 14.87
CA SER A 24 55.06 -27.47 15.95
C SER A 24 53.95 -28.44 16.37
N SER A 25 54.27 -29.43 17.21
CA SER A 25 53.26 -30.27 17.85
C SER A 25 52.25 -29.44 18.66
N SER A 26 52.70 -28.33 19.27
CA SER A 26 51.85 -27.40 20.01
C SER A 26 50.97 -26.50 19.13
N GLY A 27 51.18 -26.48 17.81
CA GLY A 27 50.37 -25.70 16.88
C GLY A 27 51.16 -24.72 16.03
N ILE A 28 50.38 -23.92 15.29
CA ILE A 28 50.87 -22.91 14.36
C ILE A 28 51.25 -21.65 15.14
N ASN A 29 52.44 -21.13 14.87
CA ASN A 29 52.96 -19.88 15.43
C ASN A 29 53.36 -18.93 14.29
N GLY A 30 53.03 -17.65 14.44
CA GLY A 30 53.44 -16.61 13.49
C GLY A 30 52.27 -15.88 12.84
N ARG A 31 52.55 -15.08 11.83
CA ARG A 31 51.56 -14.23 11.15
C ARG A 31 50.85 -15.01 10.06
N LEU A 32 49.54 -15.13 10.15
CA LEU A 32 48.69 -15.78 9.15
C LEU A 32 48.03 -14.71 8.28
N GLN A 33 48.32 -14.74 6.98
CA GLN A 33 47.78 -13.76 6.04
C GLN A 33 47.15 -14.43 4.83
N ALA A 34 46.05 -13.87 4.36
CA ALA A 34 45.44 -14.24 3.09
C ALA A 34 45.03 -12.97 2.32
N ILE A 35 45.28 -12.97 1.03
CA ILE A 35 44.71 -11.99 0.09
C ILE A 35 44.01 -12.79 -0.99
N LEU A 36 42.72 -12.54 -1.15
CA LEU A 36 41.89 -13.13 -2.19
C LEU A 36 41.33 -12.02 -3.06
N ARG A 37 41.66 -12.07 -4.35
CA ARG A 37 40.95 -11.35 -5.40
C ARG A 37 40.25 -12.38 -6.25
N ALA A 38 38.95 -12.20 -6.34
CA ALA A 38 38.10 -13.07 -7.12
C ALA A 38 37.12 -12.23 -7.92
N HIS A 39 36.62 -12.85 -8.98
CA HIS A 39 35.52 -12.32 -9.74
C HIS A 39 34.54 -13.43 -10.06
N ASP A 40 33.33 -13.02 -10.37
CA ASP A 40 32.28 -13.89 -10.89
C ASP A 40 31.66 -13.10 -12.03
N ALA A 41 31.55 -13.72 -13.21
CA ALA A 41 31.02 -13.05 -14.40
C ALA A 41 29.62 -12.46 -14.18
N SER A 42 28.83 -13.04 -13.26
CA SER A 42 27.50 -12.59 -12.90
C SER A 42 27.45 -11.68 -11.65
N ARG A 43 28.46 -11.74 -10.77
CA ARG A 43 28.45 -11.01 -9.48
C ARG A 43 29.43 -9.85 -9.40
N GLY A 44 30.42 -9.74 -10.30
CA GLY A 44 31.41 -8.65 -10.29
C GLY A 44 32.75 -9.05 -9.66
N ARG A 45 33.58 -8.06 -9.28
CA ARG A 45 34.91 -8.28 -8.68
C ARG A 45 34.91 -7.97 -7.19
N PHE A 46 35.70 -8.71 -6.43
CA PHE A 46 35.82 -8.55 -4.99
C PHE A 46 37.24 -8.84 -4.50
N THR A 47 37.64 -8.08 -3.49
CA THR A 47 38.92 -8.23 -2.80
C THR A 47 38.65 -8.46 -1.32
N LEU A 48 39.27 -9.49 -0.75
CA LEU A 48 39.24 -9.84 0.65
C LEU A 48 40.67 -9.98 1.17
N HIS A 49 40.92 -9.38 2.32
CA HIS A 49 42.17 -9.48 3.06
C HIS A 49 41.88 -10.09 4.43
N LEU A 50 42.79 -10.95 4.87
CA LEU A 50 42.83 -11.52 6.21
C LEU A 50 44.27 -11.36 6.72
N ASP A 51 44.40 -10.90 7.94
CA ASP A 51 45.69 -10.72 8.60
C ASP A 51 45.53 -11.04 10.08
N GLY A 52 46.38 -11.90 10.62
CA GLY A 52 46.26 -12.34 11.99
C GLY A 52 47.57 -12.92 12.53
N ARG A 53 47.57 -13.22 13.83
CA ARG A 53 48.69 -13.85 14.50
C ARG A 53 48.22 -15.07 15.27
N ALA A 54 48.86 -16.19 15.00
CA ALA A 54 48.67 -17.46 15.68
C ALA A 54 49.77 -17.65 16.75
N ALA A 55 49.37 -18.19 17.89
CA ALA A 55 50.24 -18.59 18.99
C ALA A 55 49.80 -19.99 19.44
N SER A 56 50.66 -20.98 19.16
CA SER A 56 50.41 -22.41 19.42
C SER A 56 49.00 -22.84 19.00
N PHE A 57 48.57 -22.41 17.82
CA PHE A 57 47.18 -22.55 17.40
C PHE A 57 46.92 -23.90 16.73
N TRP A 58 45.90 -24.59 17.24
CA TRP A 58 45.14 -25.65 16.59
C TRP A 58 43.63 -25.34 16.73
N PRO A 59 42.75 -25.93 15.90
CA PRO A 59 41.32 -25.86 16.19
C PRO A 59 41.04 -26.28 17.64
N ASP A 60 40.37 -25.41 18.38
CA ASP A 60 39.99 -25.60 19.79
C ASP A 60 41.16 -25.59 20.81
N SER A 61 42.37 -25.16 20.43
CA SER A 61 43.52 -25.00 21.35
C SER A 61 44.46 -23.86 20.95
N GLY A 62 44.93 -23.10 21.94
CA GLY A 62 45.83 -21.96 21.71
C GLY A 62 45.07 -20.74 21.21
N ARG A 63 45.73 -19.86 20.45
CA ARG A 63 45.11 -18.59 20.03
C ARG A 63 45.42 -18.20 18.60
N TRP A 64 44.38 -17.80 17.88
CA TRP A 64 44.51 -17.06 16.63
C TRP A 64 43.65 -15.79 16.70
N ALA A 65 44.30 -14.62 16.65
CA ALA A 65 43.60 -13.34 16.50
C ALA A 65 43.71 -12.87 15.06
N TRP A 66 42.62 -12.40 14.47
CA TRP A 66 42.59 -11.93 13.08
C TRP A 66 41.83 -10.61 12.93
N ARG A 67 42.14 -9.94 11.83
CA ARG A 67 41.32 -8.90 11.23
C ARG A 67 41.10 -9.23 9.77
N TYR A 68 39.96 -8.82 9.24
CA TYR A 68 39.65 -8.91 7.83
C TYR A 68 39.12 -7.58 7.33
N TRP A 69 39.33 -7.33 6.05
CA TRP A 69 38.70 -6.23 5.35
C TRP A 69 38.57 -6.56 3.87
N GLY A 70 37.61 -5.93 3.21
CA GLY A 70 37.37 -6.17 1.82
C GLY A 70 36.35 -5.21 1.24
N ASN A 71 36.26 -5.26 -0.07
CA ASN A 71 35.29 -4.52 -0.84
C ASN A 71 35.04 -5.20 -2.18
N GLY A 72 34.00 -4.75 -2.85
CA GLY A 72 33.71 -5.18 -4.20
C GLY A 72 32.49 -4.51 -4.77
N TYR A 73 32.07 -5.00 -5.92
CA TYR A 73 30.84 -4.61 -6.58
C TYR A 73 29.98 -5.84 -6.82
N LEU A 74 28.71 -5.80 -6.42
CA LEU A 74 27.71 -6.82 -6.68
C LEU A 74 26.82 -6.36 -7.85
N ALA A 75 27.09 -6.91 -9.03
CA ALA A 75 26.35 -6.56 -10.25
C ALA A 75 24.82 -6.81 -10.16
N PRO A 76 24.31 -7.92 -9.56
CA PRO A 76 22.87 -8.15 -9.46
C PRO A 76 22.11 -7.12 -8.63
N LEU A 77 22.80 -6.42 -7.73
CA LEU A 77 22.23 -5.38 -6.87
C LEU A 77 22.63 -3.97 -7.32
N ALA A 78 23.46 -3.88 -8.37
CA ALA A 78 24.13 -2.67 -8.81
C ALA A 78 24.75 -1.86 -7.65
N ALA A 79 25.40 -2.56 -6.72
CA ALA A 79 25.80 -2.05 -5.41
C ALA A 79 27.28 -2.28 -5.12
N ARG A 80 27.98 -1.28 -4.58
CA ARG A 80 29.31 -1.48 -3.99
C ARG A 80 29.15 -1.93 -2.56
N TRP A 81 29.99 -2.86 -2.13
CA TRP A 81 30.03 -3.31 -0.75
C TRP A 81 31.42 -3.11 -0.17
N ASP A 82 31.45 -2.88 1.14
CA ASP A 82 32.66 -2.92 1.95
C ASP A 82 32.38 -3.67 3.24
N GLY A 83 33.41 -4.31 3.77
CA GLY A 83 33.34 -5.07 5.00
C GLY A 83 34.65 -5.04 5.73
N MET A 84 34.60 -4.95 7.05
CA MET A 84 35.77 -5.11 7.90
C MET A 84 35.37 -5.64 9.27
N GLY A 85 36.31 -6.27 9.95
CA GLY A 85 36.09 -6.75 11.31
C GLY A 85 37.32 -7.38 11.91
N THR A 86 37.19 -7.76 13.16
CA THR A 86 38.22 -8.41 13.97
C THR A 86 37.59 -9.57 14.71
N GLY A 87 38.38 -10.60 14.96
CA GLY A 87 37.96 -11.72 15.76
C GLY A 87 39.14 -12.46 16.36
N ASN A 88 38.80 -13.41 17.21
CA ASN A 88 39.76 -14.29 17.83
C ASN A 88 39.17 -15.69 18.02
N TRP A 89 40.03 -16.69 17.92
CA TRP A 89 39.73 -18.07 18.26
C TRP A 89 40.72 -18.41 19.35
N GLN A 90 40.21 -18.51 20.56
CA GLN A 90 40.98 -18.81 21.74
C GLN A 90 40.42 -20.08 22.35
N ASP A 91 41.23 -21.13 22.34
CA ASP A 91 40.83 -22.47 22.75
C ASP A 91 39.52 -22.83 22.05
N SER A 92 38.47 -23.26 22.77
CA SER A 92 37.18 -23.62 22.19
C SER A 92 36.26 -22.44 21.85
N ALA A 93 36.64 -21.20 22.14
CA ALA A 93 35.80 -20.03 21.90
C ALA A 93 36.20 -19.29 20.62
N ILE A 94 35.24 -19.08 19.73
CA ILE A 94 35.37 -18.23 18.55
C ILE A 94 34.58 -16.94 18.81
N THR A 95 35.28 -15.81 18.86
CA THR A 95 34.69 -14.48 19.04
C THR A 95 34.88 -13.63 17.79
N LEU A 96 33.79 -13.07 17.26
CA LEU A 96 33.82 -11.96 16.33
C LEU A 96 33.68 -10.68 17.14
N ASP A 97 34.80 -10.02 17.41
CA ASP A 97 34.88 -8.82 18.25
C ASP A 97 34.21 -7.62 17.58
N THR A 98 34.48 -7.45 16.28
CA THR A 98 33.92 -6.36 15.47
C THR A 98 33.52 -6.84 14.09
N LEU A 99 32.46 -6.23 13.56
CA LEU A 99 31.99 -6.38 12.19
C LEU A 99 31.35 -5.06 11.80
N SER A 100 31.70 -4.58 10.61
CA SER A 100 31.00 -3.51 9.91
C SER A 100 30.99 -3.90 8.44
N THR A 101 29.82 -4.21 7.90
CA THR A 101 29.63 -4.53 6.49
C THR A 101 28.39 -3.85 5.95
N GLY A 102 28.41 -3.42 4.69
CA GLY A 102 27.28 -2.73 4.11
C GLY A 102 27.40 -2.47 2.62
N PHE A 103 26.36 -1.85 2.09
CA PHE A 103 26.29 -1.41 0.69
C PHE A 103 26.26 0.11 0.63
N ASP A 104 26.68 0.69 -0.50
CA ASP A 104 26.43 2.11 -0.81
C ASP A 104 24.95 2.37 -1.12
N ARG A 105 24.29 1.43 -1.80
CA ARG A 105 22.86 1.39 -2.08
C ARG A 105 22.45 -0.04 -2.32
N LEU A 106 21.28 -0.44 -1.85
CA LEU A 106 20.72 -1.75 -2.13
C LEU A 106 19.42 -1.58 -2.92
N HIS A 107 19.42 -2.00 -4.19
CA HIS A 107 18.23 -2.04 -5.02
C HIS A 107 17.73 -3.48 -5.14
N TYR A 108 16.49 -3.74 -4.73
CA TYR A 108 15.88 -5.06 -4.81
C TYR A 108 14.39 -4.94 -5.16
N GLY A 109 14.04 -5.35 -6.39
CA GLY A 109 12.69 -5.25 -6.92
C GLY A 109 12.16 -3.82 -6.88
N MET A 110 11.13 -3.59 -6.06
CA MET A 110 10.41 -2.32 -5.95
C MET A 110 11.00 -1.39 -4.87
N VAL A 111 12.12 -1.76 -4.26
CA VAL A 111 12.67 -1.10 -3.06
C VAL A 111 14.12 -0.69 -3.28
N THR A 112 14.45 0.55 -2.91
CA THR A 112 15.82 1.05 -2.90
C THR A 112 16.18 1.55 -1.50
N VAL A 113 17.12 0.87 -0.85
CA VAL A 113 17.60 1.20 0.50
C VAL A 113 18.92 1.97 0.38
N SER A 114 18.98 3.14 1.01
CA SER A 114 20.20 3.96 1.04
C SER A 114 21.18 3.45 2.10
N GLN A 115 22.43 3.19 1.70
CA GLN A 115 23.56 2.90 2.60
C GLN A 115 23.28 1.93 3.77
N PRO A 116 22.68 0.75 3.55
CA PRO A 116 22.46 -0.19 4.64
C PRO A 116 23.78 -0.73 5.19
N ARG A 117 23.93 -0.74 6.51
CA ARG A 117 25.13 -1.17 7.22
C ARG A 117 24.80 -2.00 8.45
N LEU A 118 25.34 -3.20 8.47
CA LEU A 118 25.28 -4.15 9.57
C LEU A 118 26.53 -3.99 10.45
N ARG A 119 26.34 -3.86 11.76
CA ARG A 119 27.40 -3.81 12.76
C ARG A 119 27.09 -4.70 13.95
N LEU A 120 28.12 -5.09 14.70
CA LEU A 120 27.93 -5.66 16.03
C LEU A 120 27.63 -4.56 17.05
N ALA A 121 26.60 -4.77 17.85
CA ALA A 121 26.38 -4.03 19.09
C ALA A 121 27.13 -4.68 20.25
N GLN A 122 27.22 -6.02 20.26
CA GLN A 122 28.07 -6.80 21.15
C GLN A 122 28.78 -7.88 20.34
N PRO A 123 29.99 -8.30 20.75
CA PRO A 123 30.70 -9.40 20.08
C PRO A 123 29.83 -10.64 19.90
N LEU A 124 29.96 -11.31 18.75
CA LEU A 124 29.39 -12.65 18.58
C LEU A 124 30.37 -13.67 19.15
N VAL A 125 29.95 -14.41 20.16
CA VAL A 125 30.75 -15.46 20.80
C VAL A 125 30.11 -16.80 20.50
N TRP A 126 30.89 -17.71 19.95
CA TRP A 126 30.54 -19.11 19.77
C TRP A 126 31.48 -19.98 20.60
N GLN A 127 30.97 -20.46 21.74
CA GLN A 127 31.63 -21.47 22.53
C GLN A 127 31.37 -22.85 21.93
N ARG A 128 32.43 -23.54 21.53
CA ARG A 128 32.35 -24.82 20.82
C ARG A 128 32.54 -26.05 21.70
N ALA A 129 32.94 -25.86 22.95
CA ALA A 129 33.12 -26.96 23.89
C ALA A 129 31.82 -27.79 24.01
N ALA A 130 31.92 -29.10 23.78
CA ALA A 130 30.76 -29.99 23.72
C ALA A 130 29.95 -30.06 25.03
N GLU A 131 30.59 -29.78 26.16
CA GLU A 131 29.95 -29.79 27.48
C GLU A 131 29.00 -28.60 27.71
N ALA A 132 29.27 -27.46 27.06
CA ALA A 132 28.50 -26.22 27.22
C ALA A 132 28.54 -25.37 25.94
N PRO A 133 27.99 -25.87 24.81
CA PRO A 133 27.93 -25.11 23.57
C PRO A 133 27.02 -23.90 23.76
N ALA A 134 27.50 -22.74 23.36
CA ALA A 134 26.74 -21.51 23.48
C ALA A 134 27.08 -20.56 22.33
N PHE A 135 26.07 -19.87 21.84
CA PHE A 135 26.18 -18.83 20.84
C PHE A 135 25.41 -17.61 21.29
N SER A 136 26.05 -16.44 21.29
CA SER A 136 25.40 -15.20 21.70
C SER A 136 26.04 -13.98 21.07
N GLY A 137 25.29 -12.89 21.00
CA GLY A 137 25.77 -11.57 20.61
C GLY A 137 24.63 -10.70 20.12
N SER A 138 24.95 -9.48 19.67
CA SER A 138 23.93 -8.58 19.13
C SER A 138 24.42 -7.79 17.93
N LEU A 139 23.48 -7.55 17.02
CA LEU A 139 23.68 -6.92 15.72
C LEU A 139 22.80 -5.68 15.61
N THR A 140 23.26 -4.70 14.86
CA THR A 140 22.49 -3.52 14.45
C THR A 140 22.54 -3.40 12.95
N LEU A 141 21.39 -3.29 12.29
CA LEU A 141 21.28 -2.97 10.88
C LEU A 141 20.70 -1.57 10.78
N LYS A 142 21.55 -0.61 10.43
CA LYS A 142 21.16 0.77 10.16
C LYS A 142 21.07 0.99 8.67
N ALA A 143 20.03 1.67 8.22
CA ALA A 143 19.91 2.12 6.85
C ALA A 143 19.49 3.59 6.82
N GLY A 144 19.90 4.28 5.77
CA GLY A 144 19.32 5.56 5.42
C GLY A 144 17.87 5.40 4.95
N GLU A 145 17.36 6.43 4.30
CA GLU A 145 16.02 6.40 3.70
C GLU A 145 15.86 5.19 2.75
N THR A 146 14.69 4.56 2.81
CA THR A 146 14.27 3.56 1.84
C THR A 146 13.18 4.13 0.96
N ARG A 147 13.32 4.03 -0.36
CA ARG A 147 12.35 4.49 -1.34
C ARG A 147 11.62 3.32 -1.98
N PHE A 148 10.30 3.45 -2.11
CA PHE A 148 9.45 2.50 -2.80
C PHE A 148 9.16 3.02 -4.21
N SER A 149 9.08 2.13 -5.20
CA SER A 149 8.69 2.50 -6.57
C SER A 149 7.26 3.06 -6.65
N SER A 150 6.45 2.83 -5.62
CA SER A 150 5.13 3.42 -5.44
C SER A 150 5.16 4.86 -4.91
N GLY A 151 6.30 5.56 -4.94
CA GLY A 151 6.45 6.97 -4.53
C GLY A 151 6.70 7.21 -3.04
N GLY A 152 6.23 6.32 -2.17
CA GLY A 152 6.43 6.40 -0.72
C GLY A 152 7.90 6.21 -0.28
N ARG A 153 8.19 6.59 0.97
CA ARG A 153 9.52 6.47 1.60
C ARG A 153 9.44 6.07 3.07
N LEU A 154 10.29 5.14 3.47
CA LEU A 154 10.55 4.84 4.89
C LEU A 154 11.70 5.75 5.36
N PRO A 155 11.54 6.46 6.50
CA PRO A 155 12.64 7.21 7.12
C PRO A 155 13.84 6.30 7.46
N PRO A 156 15.01 6.87 7.78
CA PRO A 156 16.16 6.09 8.24
C PRO A 156 15.78 5.10 9.33
N SER A 157 16.20 3.85 9.14
CA SER A 157 15.76 2.73 9.97
C SER A 157 16.90 2.12 10.77
N ASP A 158 16.62 1.71 12.00
CA ASP A 158 17.52 0.99 12.89
C ASP A 158 16.83 -0.30 13.36
N LEU A 159 17.44 -1.44 13.02
CA LEU A 159 17.03 -2.75 13.48
C LEU A 159 18.08 -3.30 14.43
N GLN A 160 17.70 -3.53 15.68
CA GLN A 160 18.56 -4.14 16.68
C GLN A 160 18.13 -5.58 16.91
N ILE A 161 19.07 -6.53 16.88
CA ILE A 161 18.80 -7.95 17.05
C ILE A 161 19.78 -8.54 18.06
N ALA A 162 19.25 -9.21 19.08
CA ALA A 162 20.01 -10.08 19.96
C ALA A 162 19.86 -11.54 19.51
N LEU A 163 20.97 -12.29 19.51
CA LEU A 163 21.05 -13.69 19.15
C LEU A 163 21.41 -14.54 20.37
N HIS A 164 20.79 -15.72 20.50
CA HIS A 164 21.12 -16.69 21.53
C HIS A 164 20.84 -18.12 21.06
N GLY A 165 21.79 -19.05 21.22
CA GLY A 165 21.68 -20.42 20.73
C GLY A 165 22.81 -21.33 21.17
N SER A 166 22.96 -22.47 20.50
CA SER A 166 24.09 -23.40 20.70
C SER A 166 25.26 -23.08 19.76
N ASP A 167 24.95 -22.65 18.54
CA ASP A 167 25.91 -22.45 17.45
C ASP A 167 25.33 -21.52 16.36
N PRO A 168 26.14 -21.06 15.39
CA PRO A 168 25.67 -20.20 14.29
C PRO A 168 24.59 -20.83 13.38
N GLY A 169 24.43 -22.15 13.40
CA GLY A 169 23.36 -22.87 12.70
C GLY A 169 22.05 -22.93 13.49
N HIS A 170 22.08 -22.80 14.82
CA HIS A 170 20.92 -22.97 15.68
C HIS A 170 20.83 -21.86 16.73
N PHE A 171 20.01 -20.85 16.45
CA PHE A 171 19.82 -19.73 17.37
C PHE A 171 18.40 -19.17 17.33
N LEU A 172 18.00 -18.62 18.47
CA LEU A 172 16.87 -17.73 18.63
C LEU A 172 17.33 -16.29 18.41
N PHE A 173 16.43 -15.45 17.91
CA PHE A 173 16.66 -14.02 17.79
C PHE A 173 15.47 -13.22 18.31
N ASN A 174 15.76 -12.06 18.89
CA ASN A 174 14.77 -11.07 19.32
C ASN A 174 15.28 -9.68 18.95
N GLY A 175 14.39 -8.78 18.56
CA GLY A 175 14.80 -7.45 18.14
C GLY A 175 13.66 -6.46 17.98
N ASP A 176 14.03 -5.22 17.70
CA ASP A 176 13.11 -4.16 17.32
C ASP A 176 13.61 -3.35 16.13
N LEU A 177 12.70 -3.04 15.21
CA LEU A 177 12.90 -2.17 14.07
C LEU A 177 12.19 -0.84 14.32
N ARG A 178 12.91 0.27 14.19
CA ARG A 178 12.35 1.63 14.21
C ARG A 178 12.76 2.39 12.95
N ALA A 179 11.90 3.25 12.45
CA ALA A 179 12.20 4.12 11.31
C ALA A 179 11.62 5.53 11.54
N GLY A 180 12.44 6.42 12.10
CA GLY A 180 11.92 7.68 12.69
C GLY A 180 10.87 7.36 13.75
N GLU A 181 9.68 7.95 13.62
CA GLU A 181 8.54 7.71 14.52
C GLU A 181 7.81 6.37 14.24
N ILE A 182 8.11 5.69 13.12
CA ILE A 182 7.46 4.44 12.73
C ILE A 182 8.05 3.28 13.55
N GLY A 183 7.20 2.53 14.26
CA GLY A 183 7.60 1.42 15.14
C GLY A 183 7.62 1.81 16.63
N PRO A 184 8.24 0.99 17.52
CA PRO A 184 9.04 -0.18 17.21
C PRO A 184 8.20 -1.38 16.72
N VAL A 185 8.65 -2.01 15.64
CA VAL A 185 8.18 -3.33 15.23
C VAL A 185 9.02 -4.36 15.95
N ARG A 186 8.42 -5.14 16.85
CA ARG A 186 9.12 -6.18 17.60
C ARG A 186 9.21 -7.43 16.74
N VAL A 187 10.40 -7.98 16.57
CA VAL A 187 10.64 -9.20 15.82
C VAL A 187 11.23 -10.27 16.73
N ASN A 188 10.79 -11.51 16.58
CA ASN A 188 11.44 -12.65 17.20
C ASN A 188 11.34 -13.89 16.32
N GLY A 189 12.19 -14.87 16.58
CA GLY A 189 12.18 -16.10 15.81
C GLY A 189 13.37 -16.98 16.09
N ARG A 190 13.62 -17.89 15.15
CA ARG A 190 14.68 -18.87 15.20
C ARG A 190 15.26 -19.16 13.81
N TRP A 191 16.52 -19.53 13.79
CA TRP A 191 17.23 -20.16 12.68
C TRP A 191 17.61 -21.58 13.10
N ASP A 192 17.29 -22.57 12.27
CA ASP A 192 17.57 -23.99 12.53
C ASP A 192 18.41 -24.64 11.42
N SER A 193 19.33 -23.88 10.84
CA SER A 193 20.26 -24.23 9.74
C SER A 193 19.62 -24.44 8.37
N GLU A 194 18.33 -24.78 8.33
CA GLU A 194 17.55 -24.94 7.10
C GLU A 194 16.51 -23.84 6.91
N ARG A 195 15.94 -23.35 8.03
CA ARG A 195 14.78 -22.47 7.98
C ARG A 195 14.85 -21.36 9.03
N LEU A 196 14.58 -20.15 8.54
CA LEU A 196 14.27 -19.00 9.38
C LEU A 196 12.77 -18.97 9.64
N ARG A 197 12.35 -18.93 10.89
CA ARG A 197 10.94 -18.73 11.27
C ARG A 197 10.83 -17.64 12.31
N GLY A 198 9.79 -16.84 12.24
CA GLY A 198 9.59 -15.80 13.24
C GLY A 198 8.25 -15.12 13.14
N GLN A 199 8.08 -14.13 13.99
CA GLN A 199 6.94 -13.24 14.03
C GLN A 199 7.41 -11.80 14.20
N ALA A 200 6.66 -10.89 13.62
CA ALA A 200 6.77 -9.46 13.76
C ALA A 200 5.46 -8.94 14.33
N TRP A 201 5.55 -8.12 15.38
CA TRP A 201 4.42 -7.49 16.02
C TRP A 201 4.57 -5.99 16.00
N TRP A 202 3.57 -5.34 15.42
CA TRP A 202 3.43 -3.90 15.43
C TRP A 202 2.38 -3.51 16.47
N PRO A 203 2.79 -2.87 17.58
CA PRO A 203 1.85 -2.40 18.59
C PRO A 203 0.88 -1.36 18.00
N ARG A 204 -0.21 -1.07 18.71
CA ARG A 204 -1.11 0.01 18.32
C ARG A 204 -0.34 1.33 18.25
N GLN A 205 -0.36 1.98 17.08
CA GLN A 205 0.33 3.23 16.81
C GLN A 205 -0.57 4.17 16.01
N SER A 206 -0.41 5.49 16.17
CA SER A 206 -1.15 6.47 15.37
C SER A 206 -0.89 6.26 13.88
N LEU A 207 -1.93 6.33 13.05
CA LEU A 207 -1.82 6.16 11.60
C LEU A 207 -1.03 7.33 10.95
N THR A 208 -0.98 8.49 11.60
CA THR A 208 -0.30 9.70 11.09
C THR A 208 1.20 9.52 10.89
N VAL A 209 1.86 8.68 11.69
CA VAL A 209 3.31 8.43 11.54
C VAL A 209 3.65 7.70 10.24
N PHE A 210 2.66 7.05 9.61
CA PHE A 210 2.82 6.33 8.34
C PHE A 210 2.65 7.24 7.11
N GLN A 211 2.41 8.54 7.28
CA GLN A 211 2.30 9.51 6.19
C GLN A 211 3.45 9.43 5.16
N PRO A 212 4.73 9.23 5.55
CA PRO A 212 5.82 9.14 4.59
C PRO A 212 5.72 7.94 3.63
N LEU A 213 4.97 6.89 4.00
CA LEU A 213 4.81 5.69 3.17
C LEU A 213 3.83 5.90 2.01
N LEU A 214 3.01 6.96 2.06
CA LEU A 214 2.14 7.34 0.95
C LEU A 214 2.92 8.15 -0.09
N ASP A 215 2.59 7.94 -1.36
CA ASP A 215 3.09 8.77 -2.44
C ASP A 215 2.59 10.21 -2.28
N PRO A 216 3.48 11.22 -2.21
CA PRO A 216 3.09 12.62 -2.17
C PRO A 216 2.17 13.04 -3.33
N ASP A 217 2.30 12.42 -4.51
CA ASP A 217 1.51 12.74 -5.70
C ASP A 217 0.04 12.34 -5.55
N LEU A 218 -0.28 11.42 -4.63
CA LEU A 218 -1.67 11.10 -4.27
C LEU A 218 -2.37 12.27 -3.56
N LYS A 219 -1.61 13.24 -3.03
CA LYS A 219 -2.12 14.38 -2.26
C LYS A 219 -3.03 13.96 -1.10
N MET A 220 -2.75 12.78 -0.52
CA MET A 220 -3.47 12.23 0.61
C MET A 220 -2.75 12.58 1.92
N ARG A 221 -3.45 13.22 2.83
CA ARG A 221 -2.96 13.51 4.18
C ARG A 221 -3.72 12.67 5.20
N ILE A 222 -3.02 11.78 5.89
CA ILE A 222 -3.55 11.05 7.04
C ILE A 222 -3.75 12.07 8.17
N ALA A 223 -4.99 12.21 8.65
CA ALA A 223 -5.31 13.09 9.76
C ALA A 223 -5.40 12.36 11.10
N ASP A 224 -5.94 11.15 11.12
CA ASP A 224 -6.14 10.40 12.35
C ASP A 224 -6.27 8.89 12.09
N GLY A 225 -6.34 8.12 13.17
CA GLY A 225 -6.58 6.69 13.19
C GLY A 225 -5.47 5.93 13.88
N TRP A 226 -5.67 4.62 13.99
CA TRP A 226 -4.75 3.71 14.66
C TRP A 226 -4.44 2.52 13.77
N LEU A 227 -3.18 2.13 13.72
CA LEU A 227 -2.72 0.92 13.04
C LEU A 227 -2.15 -0.06 14.06
N ARG A 228 -2.44 -1.36 13.86
CA ARG A 228 -1.73 -2.47 14.51
C ARG A 228 -1.55 -3.60 13.50
N ALA A 229 -0.51 -4.41 13.68
CA ALA A 229 -0.27 -5.54 12.81
C ALA A 229 0.43 -6.70 13.52
N GLN A 230 0.17 -7.90 13.04
CA GLN A 230 0.91 -9.09 13.43
C GLN A 230 1.19 -9.93 12.20
N VAL A 231 2.44 -10.36 12.04
CA VAL A 231 2.90 -11.14 10.89
C VAL A 231 3.74 -12.30 11.40
N ALA A 232 3.46 -13.51 10.93
CA ALA A 232 4.36 -14.64 11.02
C ALA A 232 5.06 -14.84 9.67
N PHE A 233 6.32 -15.24 9.69
CA PHE A 233 7.10 -15.48 8.48
C PHE A 233 7.95 -16.74 8.58
N SER A 234 8.25 -17.32 7.42
CA SER A 234 9.12 -18.48 7.26
C SER A 234 9.87 -18.39 5.95
N ALA A 235 11.17 -18.60 5.97
CA ALA A 235 12.04 -18.64 4.79
C ALA A 235 12.95 -19.85 4.83
N ALA A 236 13.00 -20.59 3.73
CA ALA A 236 13.93 -21.71 3.50
C ALA A 236 14.21 -21.81 2.00
N ASP A 237 15.36 -22.36 1.60
CA ASP A 237 15.78 -22.42 0.20
C ASP A 237 14.76 -23.13 -0.71
N SER A 238 14.14 -24.22 -0.23
CA SER A 238 13.14 -24.99 -0.99
C SER A 238 11.75 -24.33 -1.04
N GLN A 239 11.41 -23.48 -0.07
CA GLN A 239 10.09 -22.86 0.07
C GLN A 239 10.04 -21.42 -0.44
N GLY A 240 11.19 -20.74 -0.47
CA GLY A 240 11.28 -19.29 -0.57
C GLY A 240 10.74 -18.59 0.69
N PHE A 241 10.52 -17.28 0.58
CA PHE A 241 9.91 -16.50 1.64
C PHE A 241 8.38 -16.66 1.66
N THR A 242 7.83 -16.91 2.84
CA THR A 242 6.40 -16.94 3.08
C THR A 242 6.07 -16.09 4.30
N ALA A 243 4.94 -15.42 4.27
CA ALA A 243 4.45 -14.65 5.40
C ALA A 243 2.93 -14.77 5.48
N GLY A 244 2.38 -14.54 6.66
CA GLY A 244 0.94 -14.46 6.85
C GLY A 244 0.65 -13.67 8.09
N GLY A 245 -0.45 -12.93 8.09
CA GLY A 245 -0.70 -12.01 9.17
C GLY A 245 -1.98 -11.24 8.99
N HIS A 246 -2.09 -10.23 9.84
CA HIS A 246 -3.26 -9.40 9.94
C HIS A 246 -2.85 -7.96 10.19
N TRP A 247 -3.36 -7.05 9.37
CA TRP A 247 -3.21 -5.60 9.56
C TRP A 247 -4.57 -5.02 9.87
N VAL A 248 -4.64 -4.14 10.85
CA VAL A 248 -5.88 -3.47 11.24
C VAL A 248 -5.64 -1.98 11.30
N VAL A 249 -6.46 -1.23 10.56
CA VAL A 249 -6.65 0.20 10.77
C VAL A 249 -8.00 0.39 11.44
N GLN A 250 -8.03 1.24 12.47
CA GLN A 250 -9.24 1.60 13.19
C GLN A 250 -9.41 3.12 13.18
N ASP A 251 -10.63 3.56 12.87
CA ASP A 251 -11.05 4.97 12.87
C ASP A 251 -10.10 5.88 12.07
N GLY A 252 -9.64 5.39 10.91
CA GLY A 252 -8.76 6.15 10.02
C GLY A 252 -9.44 7.37 9.44
N ALA A 253 -8.70 8.47 9.32
CA ALA A 253 -9.16 9.68 8.64
C ALA A 253 -8.12 10.16 7.63
N VAL A 254 -8.55 10.45 6.40
CA VAL A 254 -7.69 10.90 5.31
C VAL A 254 -8.33 12.11 4.63
N TRP A 255 -7.52 13.13 4.38
CA TRP A 255 -7.87 14.28 3.57
C TRP A 255 -7.25 14.16 2.19
N MET A 256 -8.03 14.50 1.18
CA MET A 256 -7.63 14.65 -0.21
C MET A 256 -7.94 16.09 -0.63
N PRO A 257 -7.46 16.57 -1.80
CA PRO A 257 -7.69 17.95 -2.21
C PRO A 257 -9.17 18.36 -2.24
N ASP A 258 -10.03 17.42 -2.64
CA ASP A 258 -11.45 17.63 -2.92
C ASP A 258 -12.38 16.82 -2.00
N ASN A 259 -11.83 15.98 -1.11
CA ASN A 259 -12.61 15.04 -0.32
C ASN A 259 -12.00 14.81 1.07
N SER A 260 -12.83 14.42 2.03
CA SER A 260 -12.36 13.87 3.31
C SER A 260 -13.04 12.55 3.59
N VAL A 261 -12.27 11.57 4.02
CA VAL A 261 -12.73 10.23 4.38
C VAL A 261 -12.53 10.06 5.88
N GLN A 262 -13.57 9.64 6.61
CA GLN A 262 -13.55 9.50 8.06
C GLN A 262 -14.15 8.16 8.51
N GLY A 263 -13.67 7.65 9.64
CA GLY A 263 -14.09 6.37 10.20
C GLY A 263 -13.74 5.20 9.30
N ILE A 264 -12.50 5.17 8.78
CA ILE A 264 -11.97 4.06 7.99
C ILE A 264 -11.58 2.94 8.94
N ASP A 265 -12.36 1.86 8.94
CA ASP A 265 -11.99 0.60 9.55
C ASP A 265 -11.59 -0.38 8.44
N PHE A 266 -10.38 -0.91 8.56
CA PHE A 266 -9.80 -1.81 7.57
C PHE A 266 -9.16 -3.01 8.26
N SER A 267 -9.46 -4.20 7.77
CA SER A 267 -8.99 -5.46 8.31
C SER A 267 -8.45 -6.32 7.18
N LEU A 268 -7.13 -6.57 7.17
CA LEU A 268 -6.42 -7.25 6.08
C LEU A 268 -5.75 -8.52 6.59
N PRO A 269 -6.48 -9.64 6.68
CA PRO A 269 -5.85 -10.95 6.74
C PRO A 269 -5.20 -11.27 5.39
N PHE A 270 -3.91 -11.57 5.41
CA PHE A 270 -3.16 -11.88 4.20
C PHE A 270 -2.25 -13.10 4.39
N ARG A 271 -1.91 -13.72 3.26
CA ARG A 271 -0.83 -14.70 3.15
C ARG A 271 0.00 -14.40 1.92
N LEU A 272 1.31 -14.44 2.04
CA LEU A 272 2.28 -14.32 0.96
C LEU A 272 2.97 -15.68 0.79
N ARG A 273 2.91 -16.25 -0.42
CA ARG A 273 3.64 -17.46 -0.78
C ARG A 273 3.98 -17.40 -2.25
N GLN A 274 5.20 -17.82 -2.62
CA GLN A 274 5.66 -17.83 -4.02
C GLN A 274 5.45 -16.48 -4.71
N SER A 275 5.75 -15.38 -4.01
CA SER A 275 5.59 -14.00 -4.49
C SER A 275 4.15 -13.59 -4.86
N ARG A 276 3.13 -14.33 -4.41
CA ARG A 276 1.71 -14.01 -4.59
C ARG A 276 1.03 -13.75 -3.24
N TRP A 277 0.22 -12.69 -3.22
CA TRP A 277 -0.62 -12.35 -2.08
C TRP A 277 -1.94 -13.09 -2.18
N TYR A 278 -2.42 -13.59 -1.05
CA TYR A 278 -3.71 -14.22 -0.87
C TYR A 278 -4.46 -13.47 0.22
N PHE A 279 -5.60 -12.93 -0.15
CA PHE A 279 -6.50 -12.16 0.68
C PHE A 279 -7.71 -13.02 1.01
N GLY A 280 -8.24 -12.89 2.23
CA GLY A 280 -9.49 -13.54 2.55
C GLY A 280 -9.38 -14.96 3.15
N THR A 281 -8.17 -15.46 3.45
CA THR A 281 -7.96 -16.88 3.83
C THR A 281 -8.68 -17.34 5.10
N HIS A 282 -8.99 -16.43 6.02
CA HIS A 282 -9.68 -16.70 7.30
C HIS A 282 -10.87 -15.74 7.48
N GLY A 283 -11.48 -15.31 6.37
CA GLY A 283 -12.48 -14.25 6.32
C GLY A 283 -12.00 -13.11 5.41
N PRO A 284 -12.93 -12.37 4.77
CA PRO A 284 -12.58 -11.33 3.81
C PRO A 284 -11.70 -10.25 4.41
N VAL A 285 -10.94 -9.60 3.52
CA VAL A 285 -10.43 -8.27 3.81
C VAL A 285 -11.61 -7.33 3.83
N SER A 286 -11.92 -6.75 4.99
CA SER A 286 -13.07 -5.85 5.12
C SER A 286 -12.64 -4.40 5.16
N LEU A 287 -13.32 -3.58 4.37
CA LEU A 287 -13.25 -2.13 4.39
C LEU A 287 -14.61 -1.59 4.79
N ARG A 288 -14.62 -0.75 5.83
CA ARG A 288 -15.79 -0.03 6.28
C ARG A 288 -15.41 1.43 6.41
N ILE A 289 -16.23 2.32 5.84
CA ILE A 289 -16.01 3.77 5.93
C ILE A 289 -17.30 4.40 6.43
N LYS A 290 -17.19 5.16 7.52
CA LYS A 290 -18.34 5.85 8.09
C LYS A 290 -18.88 6.92 7.15
N THR A 291 -18.01 7.82 6.69
CA THR A 291 -18.38 8.92 5.81
C THR A 291 -17.28 9.27 4.81
N ILE A 292 -17.70 9.62 3.60
CA ILE A 292 -16.88 10.30 2.60
C ILE A 292 -17.58 11.63 2.31
N ASN A 293 -16.97 12.71 2.78
CA ASN A 293 -17.41 14.05 2.45
C ASN A 293 -16.83 14.39 1.08
N SER A 294 -17.72 14.50 0.10
CA SER A 294 -17.45 14.90 -1.28
C SER A 294 -18.59 15.80 -1.76
N GLN A 295 -18.56 16.18 -3.05
CA GLN A 295 -19.69 16.87 -3.70
C GLN A 295 -21.03 16.16 -3.46
N PHE A 296 -21.01 14.82 -3.38
CA PHE A 296 -22.15 14.02 -2.97
C PHE A 296 -21.79 13.28 -1.67
N PRO A 297 -22.40 13.63 -0.54
CA PRO A 297 -22.12 12.94 0.72
C PRO A 297 -22.41 11.45 0.60
N ILE A 298 -21.41 10.62 0.89
CA ILE A 298 -21.52 9.16 0.92
C ILE A 298 -21.32 8.71 2.36
N SER A 299 -22.11 7.74 2.82
CA SER A 299 -21.94 7.16 4.15
C SER A 299 -22.13 5.64 4.15
N ALA A 300 -21.76 5.02 5.26
CA ALA A 300 -21.92 3.58 5.50
C ALA A 300 -21.35 2.71 4.35
N VAL A 301 -20.14 3.05 3.87
CA VAL A 301 -19.50 2.28 2.81
C VAL A 301 -19.04 0.95 3.37
N THR A 302 -19.37 -0.12 2.67
CA THR A 302 -18.86 -1.46 2.93
C THR A 302 -18.26 -2.02 1.65
N ALA A 303 -17.21 -2.81 1.79
CA ALA A 303 -16.58 -3.56 0.70
C ALA A 303 -15.74 -4.70 1.29
N ASP A 304 -15.81 -5.87 0.68
CA ASP A 304 -15.09 -7.07 1.10
C ASP A 304 -14.26 -7.66 -0.06
N LEU A 305 -12.97 -7.86 0.16
CA LEU A 305 -12.01 -8.34 -0.83
C LEU A 305 -11.49 -9.74 -0.48
N GLN A 306 -11.47 -10.64 -1.47
CA GLN A 306 -10.97 -12.02 -1.34
C GLN A 306 -10.30 -12.48 -2.63
N GLY A 307 -9.32 -13.38 -2.54
CA GLY A 307 -8.66 -13.97 -3.72
C GLY A 307 -7.16 -13.72 -3.72
N SER A 308 -6.57 -13.52 -4.91
CA SER A 308 -5.11 -13.37 -5.02
C SER A 308 -4.65 -12.15 -5.81
N TRP A 309 -3.45 -11.66 -5.49
CA TRP A 309 -2.77 -10.61 -6.25
C TRP A 309 -1.30 -10.99 -6.54
N PRO A 310 -0.84 -10.87 -7.81
CA PRO A 310 -1.64 -10.60 -9.00
C PRO A 310 -2.67 -11.70 -9.28
N TRP A 311 -3.85 -11.32 -9.81
CA TRP A 311 -4.89 -12.29 -10.19
C TRP A 311 -4.67 -12.86 -11.58
N ASP A 312 -5.23 -14.05 -11.81
CA ASP A 312 -5.35 -14.69 -13.12
C ASP A 312 -6.61 -15.57 -13.13
N GLU A 313 -6.86 -16.28 -14.23
CA GLU A 313 -8.02 -17.16 -14.37
C GLU A 313 -8.08 -18.26 -13.30
N GLY A 314 -6.93 -18.80 -12.90
CA GLY A 314 -6.83 -19.87 -11.90
C GLY A 314 -6.92 -19.35 -10.46
N SER A 315 -6.58 -18.09 -10.23
CA SER A 315 -6.58 -17.45 -8.92
C SER A 315 -7.19 -16.05 -9.00
N PRO A 316 -8.53 -15.96 -9.07
CA PRO A 316 -9.23 -14.70 -9.25
C PRO A 316 -9.12 -13.79 -8.02
N LEU A 317 -9.39 -12.50 -8.22
CA LEU A 317 -9.64 -11.54 -7.15
C LEU A 317 -11.11 -11.11 -7.21
N THR A 318 -11.80 -11.14 -6.08
CA THR A 318 -13.22 -10.83 -5.96
C THR A 318 -13.43 -9.72 -4.96
N LEU A 319 -14.11 -8.67 -5.39
CA LEU A 319 -14.67 -7.62 -4.56
C LEU A 319 -16.18 -7.91 -4.42
N SER A 320 -16.69 -7.88 -3.21
CA SER A 320 -18.07 -8.26 -2.88
C SER A 320 -18.61 -7.38 -1.76
N ASN A 321 -19.90 -7.51 -1.47
CA ASN A 321 -20.56 -6.75 -0.40
C ASN A 321 -20.23 -5.26 -0.48
N VAL A 322 -20.26 -4.72 -1.70
CA VAL A 322 -20.05 -3.30 -1.91
C VAL A 322 -21.40 -2.62 -1.74
N SER A 323 -21.52 -1.80 -0.72
CA SER A 323 -22.72 -0.99 -0.49
C SER A 323 -22.36 0.37 0.06
N MET A 324 -23.19 1.37 -0.21
CA MET A 324 -23.04 2.72 0.33
C MET A 324 -24.38 3.45 0.31
N ALA A 325 -24.59 4.33 1.28
CA ALA A 325 -25.71 5.26 1.30
C ALA A 325 -25.31 6.56 0.59
N LEU A 326 -26.17 7.03 -0.30
CA LEU A 326 -25.94 8.18 -1.17
C LEU A 326 -27.29 8.79 -1.59
N LEU A 327 -27.42 10.12 -1.56
CA LEU A 327 -28.60 10.84 -2.05
C LEU A 327 -29.93 10.30 -1.48
N ASP A 328 -29.96 10.05 -0.16
CA ASP A 328 -31.10 9.47 0.57
C ASP A 328 -31.63 8.11 0.02
N GLY A 329 -30.77 7.41 -0.71
CA GLY A 329 -30.97 6.04 -1.18
C GLY A 329 -29.71 5.21 -0.95
N SER A 330 -29.55 4.14 -1.73
CA SER A 330 -28.37 3.28 -1.64
C SER A 330 -27.86 2.82 -3.00
N LEU A 331 -26.56 2.60 -3.05
CA LEU A 331 -25.88 1.95 -4.16
C LEU A 331 -25.30 0.63 -3.65
N ALA A 332 -25.46 -0.44 -4.43
CA ALA A 332 -24.90 -1.74 -4.12
C ALA A 332 -24.28 -2.38 -5.37
N MET A 333 -23.14 -3.05 -5.22
CA MET A 333 -22.56 -3.90 -6.25
C MET A 333 -22.31 -5.28 -5.62
N PRO A 334 -23.12 -6.30 -5.96
CA PRO A 334 -23.03 -7.61 -5.31
C PRO A 334 -21.65 -8.25 -5.43
N GLN A 335 -21.07 -8.17 -6.63
CA GLN A 335 -19.78 -8.77 -6.92
C GLN A 335 -19.11 -8.14 -8.14
N LEU A 336 -17.80 -7.97 -8.04
CA LEU A 336 -16.87 -7.74 -9.15
C LEU A 336 -15.77 -8.80 -9.04
N ARG A 337 -15.60 -9.63 -10.07
CA ARG A 337 -14.56 -10.67 -10.15
C ARG A 337 -13.57 -10.32 -11.25
N LEU A 338 -12.28 -10.47 -10.94
CA LEU A 338 -11.16 -10.24 -11.85
C LEU A 338 -10.37 -11.56 -12.04
N PRO A 339 -9.98 -11.92 -13.29
CA PRO A 339 -10.35 -11.29 -14.56
C PRO A 339 -11.87 -11.25 -14.78
N GLN A 340 -12.33 -10.17 -15.42
CA GLN A 340 -13.75 -9.91 -15.60
C GLN A 340 -14.27 -10.65 -16.85
N HIS A 341 -15.27 -11.51 -16.66
CA HIS A 341 -15.99 -12.23 -17.74
C HIS A 341 -17.40 -11.70 -17.96
N GLN A 342 -17.96 -11.03 -16.96
CA GLN A 342 -19.31 -10.50 -16.94
C GLN A 342 -19.28 -9.10 -16.31
N ALA A 343 -20.21 -8.24 -16.73
CA ALA A 343 -20.37 -6.92 -16.13
C ALA A 343 -20.64 -7.03 -14.63
N ALA A 344 -20.01 -6.17 -13.83
CA ALA A 344 -20.37 -6.02 -12.43
C ALA A 344 -21.59 -5.11 -12.35
N ILE A 345 -22.72 -5.61 -11.84
CA ILE A 345 -23.97 -4.84 -11.84
C ILE A 345 -23.98 -3.91 -10.63
N ILE A 346 -23.91 -2.60 -10.87
CA ILE A 346 -24.17 -1.57 -9.86
C ILE A 346 -25.67 -1.33 -9.81
N ARG A 347 -26.29 -1.52 -8.65
CA ARG A 347 -27.70 -1.28 -8.39
C ARG A 347 -27.88 0.04 -7.66
N LEU A 348 -28.76 0.88 -8.19
CA LEU A 348 -29.25 2.10 -7.58
C LEU A 348 -30.61 1.80 -7.00
N ASN A 349 -30.78 2.03 -5.70
CA ASN A 349 -32.05 1.84 -5.01
C ASN A 349 -32.49 3.16 -4.37
N ASP A 350 -33.66 3.61 -4.81
CA ASP A 350 -34.45 4.68 -4.20
C ASP A 350 -33.71 6.01 -4.07
N ILE A 351 -32.91 6.34 -5.08
CA ILE A 351 -32.09 7.56 -5.14
C ILE A 351 -32.98 8.79 -5.27
N SER A 352 -32.82 9.77 -4.38
CA SER A 352 -33.60 11.00 -4.37
C SER A 352 -33.11 11.99 -5.43
N LEU A 353 -34.01 12.36 -6.36
CA LEU A 353 -33.73 13.42 -7.33
C LEU A 353 -33.69 14.82 -6.70
N SER A 354 -34.39 15.01 -5.57
CA SER A 354 -34.36 16.27 -4.82
C SER A 354 -32.97 16.52 -4.21
N GLU A 355 -32.35 15.48 -3.65
CA GLU A 355 -30.98 15.56 -3.14
C GLU A 355 -29.99 15.81 -4.29
N LEU A 356 -30.18 15.13 -5.43
CA LEU A 356 -29.33 15.30 -6.61
C LEU A 356 -29.38 16.74 -7.15
N THR A 357 -30.59 17.28 -7.34
CA THR A 357 -30.76 18.65 -7.85
C THR A 357 -30.19 19.70 -6.90
N THR A 358 -30.34 19.49 -5.59
CA THR A 358 -29.76 20.33 -4.55
C THR A 358 -28.23 20.30 -4.59
N ALA A 359 -27.64 19.09 -4.67
CA ALA A 359 -26.18 18.90 -4.73
C ALA A 359 -25.56 19.53 -5.99
N LEU A 360 -26.24 19.42 -7.15
CA LEU A 360 -25.81 20.03 -8.40
C LEU A 360 -26.03 21.55 -8.48
N LYS A 361 -26.73 22.14 -7.49
CA LYS A 361 -27.06 23.58 -7.43
C LYS A 361 -27.76 24.10 -8.71
N VAL A 362 -28.53 23.25 -9.37
CA VAL A 362 -29.28 23.61 -10.59
C VAL A 362 -30.46 24.50 -10.18
N LYS A 363 -30.51 25.73 -10.70
CA LYS A 363 -31.58 26.68 -10.38
C LYS A 363 -32.74 26.63 -11.37
N GLN A 364 -32.48 26.14 -12.57
CA GLN A 364 -33.41 26.21 -13.70
C GLN A 364 -34.47 25.11 -13.70
N ILE A 365 -34.17 23.98 -13.05
CA ILE A 365 -35.01 22.78 -13.04
C ILE A 365 -35.05 22.24 -11.62
N ALA A 366 -36.24 21.92 -11.13
CA ALA A 366 -36.45 21.14 -9.92
C ALA A 366 -37.06 19.78 -10.30
N LEU A 367 -36.39 18.71 -9.89
CA LEU A 367 -36.84 17.33 -10.06
C LEU A 367 -36.97 16.72 -8.66
N SER A 368 -38.10 16.10 -8.39
CA SER A 368 -38.34 15.39 -7.13
C SER A 368 -38.94 14.02 -7.37
N GLY A 369 -38.86 13.16 -6.37
CA GLY A 369 -39.19 11.74 -6.45
C GLY A 369 -37.93 10.88 -6.42
N ARG A 370 -38.12 9.57 -6.57
CA ARG A 370 -37.04 8.59 -6.40
C ARG A 370 -36.84 7.74 -7.65
N ILE A 371 -35.62 7.29 -7.87
CA ILE A 371 -35.26 6.44 -9.01
C ILE A 371 -34.52 5.18 -8.58
N ASN A 372 -34.69 4.13 -9.36
CA ASN A 372 -33.94 2.89 -9.31
C ASN A 372 -33.18 2.71 -10.62
N GLY A 373 -32.17 1.84 -10.63
CA GLY A 373 -31.46 1.53 -11.87
C GLY A 373 -30.43 0.43 -11.71
N GLU A 374 -29.98 -0.10 -12.83
CA GLU A 374 -28.83 -0.99 -12.89
C GLU A 374 -27.84 -0.50 -13.94
N LEU A 375 -26.57 -0.43 -13.55
CA LEU A 375 -25.46 0.03 -14.38
C LEU A 375 -24.44 -1.12 -14.52
N PRO A 376 -24.43 -1.83 -15.65
CA PRO A 376 -23.45 -2.89 -15.91
C PRO A 376 -22.04 -2.30 -16.11
N LEU A 377 -21.18 -2.46 -15.12
CA LEU A 377 -19.82 -1.91 -15.08
C LEU A 377 -18.79 -2.84 -15.73
N TRP A 378 -17.95 -2.28 -16.60
CA TRP A 378 -16.81 -2.95 -17.23
C TRP A 378 -15.50 -2.20 -16.94
N LEU A 379 -14.51 -2.88 -16.37
CA LEU A 379 -13.23 -2.26 -15.97
C LEU A 379 -12.05 -2.69 -16.84
N ASN A 380 -12.09 -3.88 -17.43
CA ASN A 380 -10.97 -4.46 -18.17
C ASN A 380 -11.19 -4.41 -19.69
N HIS A 381 -10.35 -3.68 -20.41
CA HIS A 381 -10.20 -3.71 -21.89
C HIS A 381 -11.52 -3.58 -22.70
N SER A 382 -12.55 -2.98 -22.11
CA SER A 382 -13.82 -2.69 -22.76
C SER A 382 -13.81 -1.26 -23.30
N PRO A 383 -14.37 -0.99 -24.50
CA PRO A 383 -14.61 0.38 -24.95
C PRO A 383 -15.65 1.12 -24.08
N TRP A 384 -16.40 0.37 -23.27
CA TRP A 384 -17.46 0.87 -22.40
C TRP A 384 -17.05 0.77 -20.93
N LEU A 385 -17.41 1.79 -20.15
CA LEU A 385 -17.41 1.74 -18.69
C LEU A 385 -18.77 1.25 -18.17
N VAL A 386 -19.86 1.73 -18.77
CA VAL A 386 -21.23 1.21 -18.59
C VAL A 386 -21.85 0.95 -19.95
N LYS A 387 -22.43 -0.23 -20.14
CA LYS A 387 -23.12 -0.60 -21.38
C LYS A 387 -24.51 -1.14 -21.05
N ASP A 388 -25.53 -0.64 -21.73
CA ASP A 388 -26.93 -1.03 -21.59
C ASP A 388 -27.46 -0.88 -20.15
N GLY A 389 -27.05 0.21 -19.49
CA GLY A 389 -27.58 0.59 -18.18
C GLY A 389 -29.00 1.14 -18.29
N TRP A 390 -29.77 1.05 -17.20
CA TRP A 390 -31.12 1.61 -17.15
C TRP A 390 -31.42 2.31 -15.83
N ILE A 391 -32.31 3.30 -15.90
CA ILE A 391 -32.85 4.04 -14.75
C ILE A 391 -34.36 4.19 -14.94
N ALA A 392 -35.13 3.99 -13.87
CA ALA A 392 -36.57 4.15 -13.85
C ALA A 392 -37.05 4.82 -12.57
N ASN A 393 -38.23 5.45 -12.62
CA ASN A 393 -38.84 6.02 -11.42
C ASN A 393 -39.36 4.95 -10.46
N SER A 394 -39.15 5.19 -9.16
CA SER A 394 -39.71 4.45 -8.03
C SER A 394 -40.86 5.28 -7.46
N GLY A 395 -42.07 5.11 -8.01
CA GLY A 395 -43.21 5.98 -7.71
C GLY A 395 -43.28 7.23 -8.59
N SER A 396 -44.13 8.20 -8.26
CA SER A 396 -44.28 9.42 -9.08
C SER A 396 -43.04 10.33 -8.99
N LEU A 397 -42.68 10.95 -10.10
CA LEU A 397 -41.72 12.06 -10.11
C LEU A 397 -42.45 13.37 -10.39
N THR A 398 -41.83 14.48 -10.00
CA THR A 398 -42.32 15.82 -10.36
C THR A 398 -41.18 16.59 -11.01
N LEU A 399 -41.46 17.18 -12.16
CA LEU A 399 -40.60 18.12 -12.85
C LEU A 399 -41.21 19.51 -12.75
N ARG A 400 -40.41 20.50 -12.39
CA ARG A 400 -40.79 21.91 -12.39
C ARG A 400 -39.69 22.76 -13.01
N LEU A 401 -40.06 23.63 -13.93
CA LEU A 401 -39.15 24.65 -14.46
C LEU A 401 -39.17 25.91 -13.60
N ASP A 402 -38.04 26.58 -13.53
CA ASP A 402 -37.98 27.93 -12.98
C ASP A 402 -38.88 28.89 -13.77
N LYS A 403 -39.50 29.84 -13.06
CA LYS A 403 -40.45 30.79 -13.62
C LYS A 403 -39.81 31.64 -14.74
N GLN A 404 -38.62 32.17 -14.54
CA GLN A 404 -37.95 33.03 -15.53
C GLN A 404 -37.59 32.24 -16.78
N MET A 405 -37.11 31.01 -16.62
CA MET A 405 -36.80 30.14 -17.76
C MET A 405 -38.07 29.74 -18.52
N ALA A 406 -39.14 29.41 -17.82
CA ALA A 406 -40.42 29.13 -18.43
C ALA A 406 -40.98 30.35 -19.19
N ASP A 407 -40.91 31.54 -18.60
CA ASP A 407 -41.37 32.79 -19.23
C ASP A 407 -40.52 33.18 -20.44
N ALA A 408 -39.20 32.94 -20.40
CA ALA A 408 -38.30 33.15 -21.52
C ALA A 408 -38.58 32.19 -22.70
N ILE A 409 -38.88 30.93 -22.40
CA ILE A 409 -39.25 29.94 -23.44
C ILE A 409 -40.60 30.29 -24.06
N ALA A 410 -41.59 30.69 -23.25
CA ALA A 410 -42.93 31.05 -23.71
C ALA A 410 -42.95 32.32 -24.57
N SER A 411 -42.09 33.31 -24.27
CA SER A 411 -42.04 34.59 -25.01
C SER A 411 -41.36 34.51 -26.38
N ASN A 412 -40.50 33.52 -26.62
CA ASN A 412 -39.66 33.46 -27.82
C ASN A 412 -40.31 32.72 -29.01
N ASN A 413 -41.53 32.18 -28.88
CA ASN A 413 -42.20 31.47 -29.99
C ASN A 413 -43.74 31.43 -29.86
N ILE A 414 -44.43 32.39 -30.51
CA ILE A 414 -45.89 32.56 -30.44
C ILE A 414 -46.67 31.34 -30.99
N ALA A 415 -46.09 30.60 -31.94
CA ALA A 415 -46.71 29.40 -32.53
C ALA A 415 -46.45 28.11 -31.71
N THR A 416 -45.61 28.16 -30.68
CA THR A 416 -45.18 26.99 -29.87
C THR A 416 -45.40 27.19 -28.36
N GLY A 417 -45.84 28.38 -27.91
CA GLY A 417 -46.07 28.71 -26.50
C GLY A 417 -47.01 27.73 -25.78
N ALA A 418 -48.09 27.30 -26.43
CA ALA A 418 -49.01 26.29 -25.88
C ALA A 418 -48.40 24.88 -25.79
N ALA A 419 -47.36 24.58 -26.58
CA ALA A 419 -46.71 23.28 -26.66
C ALA A 419 -45.44 23.16 -25.79
N LEU A 420 -45.11 24.18 -24.98
CA LEU A 420 -43.99 24.16 -24.04
C LEU A 420 -44.39 24.52 -22.60
N ASP A 421 -45.57 25.10 -22.41
CA ASP A 421 -46.11 25.41 -21.07
C ASP A 421 -46.37 24.16 -20.21
N TRP A 422 -46.52 22.98 -20.81
CA TRP A 422 -46.65 21.72 -20.06
C TRP A 422 -45.36 21.33 -19.32
N LEU A 423 -44.20 21.86 -19.74
CA LEU A 423 -42.92 21.61 -19.05
C LEU A 423 -42.80 22.40 -17.74
N ARG A 424 -43.65 23.42 -17.51
CA ARG A 424 -43.62 24.24 -16.29
C ARG A 424 -43.80 23.40 -15.04
N TYR A 425 -44.74 22.47 -15.10
CA TYR A 425 -45.02 21.50 -14.05
C TYR A 425 -45.53 20.22 -14.70
N MET A 426 -44.86 19.10 -14.43
CA MET A 426 -45.26 17.78 -14.92
C MET A 426 -45.16 16.77 -13.79
N GLU A 427 -46.25 16.03 -13.57
CA GLU A 427 -46.25 14.84 -12.74
C GLU A 427 -46.00 13.63 -13.63
N ILE A 428 -44.89 12.94 -13.38
CA ILE A 428 -44.42 11.83 -14.18
C ILE A 428 -44.86 10.54 -13.50
N SER A 429 -45.71 9.78 -14.17
CA SER A 429 -46.16 8.48 -13.70
C SER A 429 -45.19 7.36 -14.08
N ARG A 430 -44.53 7.48 -15.25
CA ARG A 430 -43.53 6.51 -15.71
C ARG A 430 -42.40 7.22 -16.45
N SER A 431 -41.18 6.95 -16.03
CA SER A 431 -39.94 7.34 -16.69
C SER A 431 -39.06 6.11 -16.83
N TRP A 432 -38.56 5.88 -18.03
CA TRP A 432 -37.57 4.85 -18.31
C TRP A 432 -36.45 5.46 -19.13
N ALA A 433 -35.20 5.27 -18.71
CA ALA A 433 -34.04 5.71 -19.46
C ALA A 433 -33.06 4.56 -19.62
N THR A 434 -32.45 4.47 -20.81
CA THR A 434 -31.26 3.66 -21.05
C THR A 434 -30.05 4.55 -21.21
N LEU A 435 -28.88 4.08 -20.79
CA LEU A 435 -27.65 4.84 -20.89
C LEU A 435 -26.44 3.96 -21.19
N ASP A 436 -25.53 4.53 -21.98
CA ASP A 436 -24.21 4.01 -22.29
C ASP A 436 -23.16 5.05 -21.90
N LEU A 437 -22.09 4.60 -21.24
CA LEU A 437 -20.95 5.43 -20.86
C LEU A 437 -19.68 4.77 -21.39
N ASN A 438 -18.97 5.46 -22.26
CA ASN A 438 -17.70 4.96 -22.79
C ASN A 438 -16.53 5.18 -21.82
N ALA A 439 -15.38 4.57 -22.11
CA ALA A 439 -14.18 4.68 -21.27
C ALA A 439 -13.56 6.09 -21.19
N ILE A 440 -13.92 7.01 -22.10
CA ILE A 440 -13.44 8.41 -22.11
C ILE A 440 -14.44 9.39 -21.47
N GLY A 441 -15.56 8.88 -20.98
CA GLY A 441 -16.54 9.64 -20.21
C GLY A 441 -17.73 10.18 -21.00
N ASP A 442 -17.88 9.86 -22.29
CA ASP A 442 -19.06 10.27 -23.06
C ASP A 442 -20.25 9.38 -22.69
N LEU A 443 -21.28 10.04 -22.15
CA LEU A 443 -22.57 9.47 -21.86
C LEU A 443 -23.51 9.69 -23.05
N THR A 444 -24.24 8.65 -23.44
CA THR A 444 -25.45 8.78 -24.24
C THR A 444 -26.61 8.20 -23.44
N MET A 445 -27.65 9.01 -23.23
CA MET A 445 -28.86 8.61 -22.52
C MET A 445 -30.08 8.80 -23.42
N GLN A 446 -31.02 7.85 -23.39
CA GLN A 446 -32.30 7.92 -24.06
C GLN A 446 -33.40 7.67 -23.04
N ALA A 447 -34.29 8.63 -22.85
CA ALA A 447 -35.36 8.59 -21.87
C ALA A 447 -36.74 8.69 -22.54
N GLN A 448 -37.69 7.92 -22.04
CA GLN A 448 -39.11 8.01 -22.33
C GLN A 448 -39.85 8.38 -21.04
N VAL A 449 -40.56 9.50 -21.08
CA VAL A 449 -41.24 10.07 -19.91
C VAL A 449 -42.70 10.24 -20.24
N ASN A 450 -43.56 9.59 -19.45
CA ASN A 450 -45.00 9.69 -19.52
C ASN A 450 -45.52 10.37 -18.26
N GLY A 451 -46.34 11.39 -18.43
CA GLY A 451 -46.86 12.17 -17.32
C GLY A 451 -48.13 12.92 -17.65
N THR A 452 -48.58 13.70 -16.67
CA THR A 452 -49.66 14.66 -16.80
C THR A 452 -49.13 16.05 -16.47
N SER A 453 -49.51 17.02 -17.28
CA SER A 453 -49.27 18.43 -17.00
C SER A 453 -50.61 19.15 -16.88
N ARG A 454 -50.68 20.14 -15.99
CA ARG A 454 -51.88 20.93 -15.76
C ARG A 454 -51.69 22.32 -16.34
N PHE A 455 -52.44 22.63 -17.39
CA PHE A 455 -52.42 23.93 -18.06
C PHE A 455 -53.82 24.53 -18.12
N SER A 456 -53.97 25.78 -17.66
CA SER A 456 -55.24 26.55 -17.72
C SER A 456 -56.48 25.74 -17.28
N ASN A 457 -56.37 25.04 -16.14
CA ASN A 457 -57.39 24.14 -15.56
C ASN A 457 -57.73 22.88 -16.38
N ARG A 458 -56.89 22.45 -17.31
CA ARG A 458 -57.02 21.17 -18.03
C ARG A 458 -55.77 20.31 -17.82
N ASP A 459 -55.99 19.03 -17.59
CA ASP A 459 -54.92 18.04 -17.54
C ASP A 459 -54.64 17.53 -18.96
N GLN A 460 -53.37 17.53 -19.36
CA GLN A 460 -52.91 16.99 -20.62
C GLN A 460 -51.94 15.85 -20.38
N HIS A 461 -52.15 14.73 -21.09
CA HIS A 461 -51.20 13.64 -21.09
C HIS A 461 -50.00 14.00 -21.97
N VAL A 462 -48.80 13.79 -21.45
CA VAL A 462 -47.56 14.08 -22.16
C VAL A 462 -46.72 12.83 -22.27
N ASN A 463 -46.25 12.57 -23.49
CA ASN A 463 -45.22 11.57 -23.78
C ASN A 463 -44.02 12.29 -24.39
N LEU A 464 -42.91 12.29 -23.66
CA LEU A 464 -41.66 12.94 -24.06
C LEU A 464 -40.60 11.87 -24.31
N SER A 465 -40.01 11.92 -25.50
CA SER A 465 -38.78 11.20 -25.81
C SER A 465 -37.61 12.18 -25.77
N TYR A 466 -36.65 11.94 -24.89
CA TYR A 466 -35.49 12.80 -24.68
C TYR A 466 -34.19 12.02 -24.93
N ARG A 467 -33.28 12.61 -25.70
CA ARG A 467 -31.93 12.07 -25.90
C ARG A 467 -30.93 13.09 -25.39
N HIS A 468 -29.97 12.63 -24.60
CA HIS A 468 -28.94 13.46 -24.01
C HIS A 468 -27.56 12.88 -24.30
N GLN A 469 -26.61 13.78 -24.56
CA GLN A 469 -25.21 13.44 -24.75
C GLN A 469 -24.37 14.46 -23.99
N GLU A 470 -23.45 13.98 -23.17
CA GLU A 470 -22.63 14.81 -22.28
C GLU A 470 -21.33 14.05 -21.97
N ASN A 471 -20.22 14.77 -21.80
CA ASN A 471 -19.02 14.15 -21.24
C ASN A 471 -19.05 14.29 -19.71
N LEU A 472 -19.36 13.20 -19.01
CA LEU A 472 -19.48 13.20 -17.56
C LEU A 472 -18.17 13.55 -16.87
N PHE A 473 -17.02 13.13 -17.39
CA PHE A 473 -15.74 13.42 -16.74
C PHE A 473 -15.41 14.92 -16.80
N GLN A 474 -15.76 15.61 -17.89
CA GLN A 474 -15.66 17.07 -17.98
C GLN A 474 -16.65 17.77 -17.04
N LEU A 475 -17.90 17.31 -16.97
CA LEU A 475 -18.90 17.84 -16.05
C LEU A 475 -18.45 17.73 -14.60
N TRP A 476 -17.99 16.55 -14.17
CA TRP A 476 -17.46 16.31 -12.83
C TRP A 476 -16.27 17.21 -12.50
N ARG A 477 -15.35 17.42 -13.46
CA ARG A 477 -14.24 18.37 -13.29
C ARG A 477 -14.75 19.81 -13.10
N SER A 478 -15.76 20.23 -13.86
CA SER A 478 -16.38 21.56 -13.76
C SER A 478 -17.01 21.79 -12.39
N LEU A 479 -17.74 20.81 -11.85
CA LEU A 479 -18.41 20.90 -10.55
C LEU A 479 -17.39 21.06 -9.40
N ARG A 480 -16.29 20.31 -9.45
CA ARG A 480 -15.26 20.33 -8.39
C ARG A 480 -14.51 21.66 -8.25
N PHE A 481 -14.49 22.53 -9.28
CA PHE A 481 -13.76 23.80 -9.18
C PHE A 481 -14.29 24.72 -8.06
N GLY A 482 -15.59 24.69 -7.77
CA GLY A 482 -16.19 25.52 -6.70
C GLY A 482 -15.79 25.07 -5.29
N ASP A 483 -15.81 23.76 -5.04
CA ASP A 483 -15.58 23.18 -3.71
C ASP A 483 -14.09 23.16 -3.34
N ASN A 484 -13.19 23.03 -4.33
CA ASN A 484 -11.73 23.05 -4.13
C ASN A 484 -11.21 24.29 -3.39
N LEU A 485 -11.85 25.45 -3.61
CA LEU A 485 -11.43 26.71 -3.00
C LEU A 485 -11.73 26.73 -1.49
N GLN A 486 -12.86 26.15 -1.08
CA GLN A 486 -13.28 26.08 0.31
C GLN A 486 -12.44 25.08 1.11
N SER A 487 -12.26 23.86 0.59
CA SER A 487 -11.44 22.85 1.26
C SER A 487 -9.98 23.29 1.41
N TRP A 488 -9.42 24.01 0.43
CA TRP A 488 -8.09 24.60 0.56
C TRP A 488 -8.01 25.63 1.69
N VAL A 489 -9.03 26.48 1.85
CA VAL A 489 -9.09 27.45 2.96
C VAL A 489 -9.16 26.72 4.30
N GLU A 490 -10.02 25.71 4.45
CA GLU A 490 -10.16 24.94 5.70
C GLU A 490 -8.88 24.18 6.06
N GLN A 491 -8.16 23.64 5.07
CA GLN A 491 -6.90 22.92 5.29
C GLN A 491 -5.75 23.86 5.70
N ASN A 492 -5.78 25.13 5.27
CA ASN A 492 -4.71 26.10 5.53
C ASN A 492 -5.06 27.14 6.60
N ALA A 493 -6.33 27.21 7.03
CA ALA A 493 -6.80 28.09 8.10
C ALA A 493 -6.56 27.48 9.49
N ALA A 494 -5.33 27.07 9.78
CA ALA A 494 -4.88 26.93 11.16
C ALA A 494 -4.55 28.34 11.69
N LEU A 495 -5.52 29.03 12.27
CA LEU A 495 -5.28 30.29 12.98
C LEU A 495 -4.38 30.01 14.21
N PRO A 496 -3.33 30.83 14.46
CA PRO A 496 -2.55 30.69 15.67
C PRO A 496 -3.44 30.95 16.89
N SER A 497 -3.46 30.01 17.83
CA SER A 497 -4.09 30.18 19.12
C SER A 497 -3.55 31.44 19.80
N GLN A 498 -4.45 32.38 20.09
CA GLN A 498 -4.15 33.60 20.84
C GLN A 498 -3.43 33.22 22.15
N LYS A 499 -2.19 33.70 22.30
CA LYS A 499 -1.55 33.80 23.61
C LYS A 499 -2.41 34.74 24.47
N GLY A 500 -3.08 34.18 25.47
CA GLY A 500 -3.74 34.93 26.51
C GLY A 500 -2.73 35.84 27.23
N SER A 501 -3.11 37.10 27.30
CA SER A 501 -2.47 38.20 28.02
C SER A 501 -2.26 37.86 29.50
N THR A 502 -1.01 37.95 29.95
CA THR A 502 -0.66 38.26 31.34
C THR A 502 -1.27 39.61 31.71
N HIS A 503 -2.25 39.59 32.60
CA HIS A 503 -2.66 40.78 33.35
C HIS A 503 -1.85 40.84 34.64
N GLU A 504 -1.15 41.96 34.81
CA GLU A 504 -0.69 42.46 36.10
C GLU A 504 -1.89 42.72 37.02
N ASN A 505 -1.81 42.20 38.25
CA ASN A 505 -2.01 42.94 39.49
C ASN A 505 -1.49 42.12 40.68
#